data_AF-A0A661SWL4-F1
#
_entry.id   AF-A0A661SWL4-F1
#
_cell.length_a   1.000
_cell.length_b   1.000
_cell.length_c   1.000
_cell.angle_alpha   90.00
_cell.angle_beta   90.00
_cell.angle_gamma   90.00
#
_symmetry.space_group_name_H-M   'P 1'
#
loop_
_entity.id
_entity.type
_entity.pdbx_description
1 polymer ?
#
loop_
_entity_poly.entity_id
_entity_poly.type
_entity_poly.pdbx_seq_one_letter_code
_entity_poly.pdbx_strand_id
1 'polypeptide(L)' 'MRDKVRKKLKLFLENRNHPSLRYKKVQALRHEKPPVYEISIDMSIRITLQEFDDHIYLRNIGGHAILP' A
#
# COMPACT_ATOMS: atom_id res chain seq x y z
N MET A 1 -14.47 4.16 -6.75
CA MET A 1 -13.01 4.28 -6.51
C MET A 1 -12.70 4.58 -5.04
N ARG A 2 -13.03 5.79 -4.56
CA ARG A 2 -12.70 6.25 -3.19
C ARG A 2 -13.18 5.33 -2.07
N ASP A 3 -14.39 4.79 -2.16
CA ASP A 3 -14.93 3.93 -1.10
C ASP A 3 -14.27 2.55 -1.03
N LYS A 4 -13.83 2.01 -2.18
CA LYS A 4 -13.03 0.77 -2.21
C LYS A 4 -11.70 0.98 -1.50
N VAL A 5 -11.04 2.10 -1.80
CA VAL A 5 -9.78 2.50 -1.15
C VAL A 5 -9.99 2.65 0.36
N ARG A 6 -11.00 3.39 0.80
CA ARG A 6 -11.31 3.57 2.24
C ARG A 6 -11.58 2.26 2.96
N LYS A 7 -12.39 1.37 2.37
CA LYS A 7 -12.67 0.04 2.96
C LYS A 7 -11.39 -0.78 3.11
N LYS A 8 -10.51 -0.75 2.11
CA LYS A 8 -9.23 -1.47 2.15
C LYS A 8 -8.23 -0.86 3.12
N LEU A 9 -8.18 0.46 3.23
CA LEU A 9 -7.38 1.14 4.25
C LEU A 9 -7.86 0.81 5.65
N LYS A 10 -9.18 0.77 5.88
CA LYS A 10 -9.75 0.31 7.16
C LYS A 10 -9.32 -1.13 7.47
N LEU A 11 -9.44 -2.05 6.49
CA LEU A 11 -8.97 -3.42 6.64
C LEU A 11 -7.46 -3.50 6.93
N PHE A 12 -6.66 -2.64 6.31
CA PHE A 12 -5.22 -2.58 6.58
C PHE A 12 -4.91 -2.10 8.00
N LEU A 13 -5.66 -1.11 8.52
CA LEU A 13 -5.50 -0.65 9.90
C LEU A 13 -5.93 -1.72 10.92
N GLU A 14 -6.97 -2.50 10.61
CA GLU A 14 -7.49 -3.57 11.48
C GLU A 14 -6.65 -4.86 11.40
N ASN A 15 -6.21 -5.24 10.20
CA ASN A 15 -5.44 -6.46 9.94
C ASN A 15 -4.52 -6.30 8.72
N ARG A 16 -3.29 -5.84 8.98
CA ARG A 16 -2.25 -5.63 7.94
C ARG A 16 -1.90 -6.88 7.14
N ASN A 17 -1.98 -8.06 7.77
CA ASN A 17 -1.61 -9.34 7.16
C ASN A 17 -2.77 -10.02 6.42
N HIS A 18 -3.90 -9.32 6.24
CA HIS A 18 -5.03 -9.90 5.53
C HIS A 18 -4.62 -10.25 4.09
N PRO A 19 -4.84 -11.49 3.61
CA PRO A 19 -4.31 -11.98 2.33
C PRO A 19 -4.78 -11.16 1.13
N SER A 20 -5.96 -10.55 1.22
CA SER A 20 -6.50 -9.67 0.16
C SER A 20 -5.70 -8.38 -0.05
N LEU A 21 -4.90 -7.96 0.94
CA LEU A 21 -4.07 -6.76 0.85
C LEU A 21 -2.79 -7.04 0.08
N ARG A 22 -2.35 -8.30 0.02
CA ARG A 22 -1.07 -8.70 -0.61
C ARG A 22 0.07 -7.80 -0.17
N TYR A 23 0.09 -7.44 1.11
CA TYR A 23 1.04 -6.53 1.70
C TYR A 23 2.45 -7.08 1.51
N LYS A 24 3.30 -6.33 0.80
CA LYS A 24 4.67 -6.74 0.48
C LYS A 24 5.59 -5.54 0.37
N LYS A 25 6.87 -5.75 0.60
CA LYS A 25 7.91 -4.75 0.34
C LYS A 25 8.14 -4.60 -1.17
N VAL A 26 8.24 -3.36 -1.65
CA VAL A 26 8.58 -3.05 -3.04
C VAL A 26 10.08 -3.20 -3.23
N GLN A 27 10.50 -4.27 -3.91
CA GLN A 27 11.91 -4.64 -4.00
C GLN A 27 12.77 -3.59 -4.72
N ALA A 28 12.24 -2.95 -5.76
CA ALA A 28 12.93 -1.87 -6.49
C ALA A 28 13.28 -0.68 -5.57
N LEU A 29 12.47 -0.46 -4.52
CA LEU A 29 12.57 0.67 -3.61
C LEU A 29 13.04 0.24 -2.21
N ARG A 30 13.72 -0.91 -2.12
CA ARG A 30 14.23 -1.45 -0.84
C ARG A 30 15.29 -0.57 -0.17
N HIS A 31 15.90 0.33 -0.92
CA HIS A 31 16.94 1.24 -0.46
C HIS A 31 16.37 2.47 0.25
N GLU A 32 15.08 2.75 0.08
CA GLU A 32 14.37 3.82 0.78
C GLU A 32 14.33 3.56 2.29
N LYS A 33 14.43 4.64 3.08
CA LYS A 33 14.32 4.59 4.54
C LYS A 33 13.20 5.54 4.99
N PRO A 34 12.10 5.03 5.58
CA PRO A 34 11.76 3.62 5.79
C PRO A 34 11.43 2.89 4.46
N PRO A 35 11.47 1.54 4.43
CA PRO A 35 11.18 0.79 3.21
C PRO A 35 9.78 1.05 2.67
N VAL A 36 9.63 0.97 1.35
CA VAL A 36 8.35 1.14 0.68
C VAL A 36 7.61 -0.20 0.62
N TYR A 37 6.33 -0.17 0.98
CA TYR A 37 5.42 -1.29 0.92
C TYR A 37 4.31 -1.04 -0.10
N GLU A 38 3.70 -2.10 -0.59
CA GLU A 38 2.57 -2.08 -1.49
C GLU A 38 1.39 -2.87 -0.92
N ILE A 39 0.18 -2.33 -1.07
CA ILE A 39 -1.08 -3.06 -0.85
C ILE A 39 -1.97 -3.02 -2.09
N SER A 40 -2.76 -4.08 -2.25
CA SER A 40 -3.75 -4.23 -3.32
C SER A 40 -5.13 -3.79 -2.86
N ILE A 41 -5.72 -2.86 -3.61
CA ILE A 41 -7.11 -2.41 -3.41
C ILE A 41 -8.06 -3.30 -4.21
N ASP A 42 -7.77 -3.48 -5.49
CA ASP A 42 -8.38 -4.49 -6.36
C ASP A 42 -7.36 -5.00 -7.38
N MET A 43 -7.80 -5.68 -8.45
CA MET A 43 -6.88 -6.21 -9.47
C MET A 43 -6.12 -5.11 -10.22
N SER A 44 -6.68 -3.90 -10.30
CA SER A 44 -6.15 -2.79 -11.09
C SER A 44 -5.43 -1.74 -10.26
N ILE A 45 -5.73 -1.64 -8.96
CA ILE A 45 -5.26 -0.54 -8.10
C ILE A 45 -4.32 -1.04 -7.02
N ARG A 46 -3.21 -0.33 -6.87
CA ARG A 46 -2.22 -0.50 -5.81
C ARG A 46 -2.08 0.80 -5.02
N ILE A 47 -1.70 0.66 -3.76
CA ILE A 47 -1.23 1.76 -2.93
C ILE A 47 0.20 1.45 -2.52
N THR A 48 1.09 2.40 -2.70
CA THR A 48 2.42 2.34 -2.09
C THR A 48 2.45 3.21 -0.84
N LEU A 49 3.10 2.71 0.21
CA LEU A 49 3.13 3.36 1.51
C LEU A 49 4.49 3.18 2.19
N GLN A 50 4.76 4.07 3.12
CA GLN A 50 5.91 4.03 4.02
C GLN A 50 5.41 4.15 5.45
N GLU A 51 5.97 3.33 6.34
CA GLU A 51 5.60 3.31 7.75
C GLU A 51 6.70 4.00 8.54
N PHE A 52 6.32 5.08 9.22
CA PHE A 52 7.14 5.80 10.17
C PHE A 52 6.64 5.48 11.59
N ASP A 53 7.37 5.95 12.60
CA ASP A 53 7.07 5.62 13.99
C ASP A 53 5.72 6.18 14.45
N ASP A 54 5.30 7.33 13.93
CA ASP A 54 4.09 8.06 14.32
C ASP A 54 2.97 8.03 13.26
N HIS A 55 3.30 7.75 12.00
CA HIS A 55 2.33 7.81 10.91
C HIS A 55 2.65 6.85 9.75
N ILE A 56 1.64 6.68 8.88
CA ILE A 56 1.78 5.97 7.62
C ILE A 56 1.63 6.97 6.48
N TYR A 57 2.66 7.08 5.65
CA TYR A 57 2.67 7.95 4.49
C TYR A 57 2.23 7.18 3.24
N LEU A 58 1.07 7.52 2.67
CA LEU A 58 0.59 6.95 1.41
C LEU A 58 1.24 7.70 0.24
N ARG A 59 2.22 7.08 -0.44
CA ARG A 59 2.99 7.72 -1.51
C ARG A 59 2.18 7.84 -2.80
N ASN A 60 1.49 6.77 -3.19
CA ASN A 60 0.74 6.72 -4.44
C ASN A 60 -0.51 5.86 -4.29
N ILE A 61 -1.61 6.28 -4.92
CA ILE A 61 -2.83 5.50 -5.06
C ILE A 61 -3.20 5.52 -6.54
N GLY A 62 -3.01 4.40 -7.24
CA GLY A 62 -3.30 4.36 -8.67
C GLY A 62 -3.13 3.00 -9.33
N GLY A 63 -3.16 3.02 -10.66
CA GLY A 63 -3.17 1.82 -11.49
C GLY A 63 -1.88 0.99 -11.39
N HIS A 64 -1.97 -0.29 -11.72
CA HIS A 64 -0.82 -1.22 -11.73
C HIS A 64 0.36 -0.71 -12.59
N ALA A 65 0.11 0.18 -13.55
CA ALA A 65 1.13 0.80 -14.41
C ALA A 65 2.01 1.85 -13.70
N ILE A 66 1.76 2.18 -12.43
CA ILE A 66 2.56 3.17 -11.71
C ILE A 66 3.74 2.48 -11.02
N LEU A 67 4.68 2.02 -11.84
CA LEU A 67 6.08 1.89 -11.50
C LEU A 67 6.83 2.63 -12.61
N PRO A 68 7.42 3.82 -12.36
CA PRO A 68 8.45 4.35 -13.24
C PRO A 68 9.71 3.47 -13.20
#